data_AF-A0A3M6UB39-F1
#
_entry.id   AF-A0A3M6UB39-F1
#
_cell.length_a   1.000
_cell.length_b   1.000
_cell.length_c   1.000
_cell.angle_alpha   90.00
_cell.angle_beta   90.00
_cell.angle_gamma   90.00
#
_symmetry.space_group_name_H-M   'P 1'
#
loop_
_entity.id
_entity.type
_entity.pdbx_description
1 polymer ?
#
loop_
_entity_poly.entity_id
_entity_poly.type
_entity_poly.pdbx_seq_one_letter_code
_entity_poly.pdbx_strand_id
1 'polypeptide(L)'
;MISFNEALIMVLTLALYGLWRLLKPLLLGYLLSSLMEPDPHKKPISYGCVIIMGLGALIGTISMRHSSYRSDVLGIGVSSALKALIYRKWKEKLDVLKISTCVRILQLKRADQSNLIDLLSNDVQRLEGQTLMLILGSILDLTLVIPETIVFLVNFIGWQALMGVICLFFLVPYFAALSSLCATPRRRAAAVSDRRFSLLNQVISGIRAIKTHAWEDEFRGKIKRIRSRERCGKIFIANPGRFIECFLEQLRMIIVSPDFWLSSLTEESQKNQKDKTNLIIFGCLIIGSFIFAAARAFCFLQAAVRCSERLHDKMTVAILEAPALFFDSNLVGRILNRFSKDTGCMDEVLPKAFLFAIQLVLAMLSSILVPTVANPWLLFEAVPMAVAVVYISQYYLKTSRQLK
;
A
#
# COMPACT_ATOMS: atom_id res chain seq x y z
N MET A 1 9.15 -25.99 -12.10
CA MET A 1 8.87 -26.52 -10.75
C MET A 1 9.97 -26.01 -9.83
N ILE A 2 9.63 -25.55 -8.63
CA ILE A 2 10.57 -24.95 -7.67
C ILE A 2 11.61 -26.01 -7.28
N SER A 3 12.90 -25.70 -7.41
CA SER A 3 13.93 -26.62 -6.97
C SER A 3 13.97 -26.67 -5.44
N PHE A 4 14.20 -27.85 -4.86
CA PHE A 4 14.31 -28.00 -3.40
C PHE A 4 15.33 -27.02 -2.79
N ASN A 5 16.45 -26.81 -3.50
CA ASN A 5 17.49 -25.88 -3.08
C ASN A 5 17.00 -24.42 -3.01
N GLU A 6 16.18 -23.97 -3.96
CA GLU A 6 15.61 -22.62 -3.93
C GLU A 6 14.62 -22.45 -2.78
N ALA A 7 13.77 -23.45 -2.51
CA ALA A 7 12.88 -23.44 -1.37
C ALA A 7 13.65 -23.38 -0.05
N LEU A 8 14.72 -24.17 0.08
CA LEU A 8 15.58 -24.19 1.25
C LEU A 8 16.26 -22.84 1.48
N ILE A 9 16.83 -22.21 0.44
CA ILE A 9 17.48 -20.89 0.55
C ILE A 9 16.47 -19.82 1.01
N MET A 10 15.24 -19.84 0.49
CA MET A 10 14.21 -18.89 0.92
C MET A 10 13.84 -19.08 2.39
N VAL A 11 13.62 -20.32 2.83
CA VAL A 11 13.27 -20.62 4.22
C VAL A 11 14.41 -20.22 5.17
N LEU A 12 15.66 -20.53 4.81
CA LEU A 12 16.84 -20.15 5.60
C LEU A 12 17.01 -18.64 5.72
N THR A 13 16.85 -17.91 4.62
CA THR A 13 16.95 -16.43 4.63
C THR A 13 15.79 -15.78 5.40
N LEU A 14 14.58 -16.35 5.34
CA LEU A 14 13.46 -15.94 6.19
C LEU A 14 13.72 -16.21 7.67
N ALA A 15 14.26 -17.39 8.02
CA ALA A 15 14.61 -17.75 9.39
C ALA A 15 15.72 -16.83 9.94
N LEU A 16 16.75 -16.53 9.16
CA LEU A 16 17.80 -15.56 9.54
C LEU A 16 17.22 -14.16 9.81
N TYR A 17 16.28 -13.72 8.98
CA TYR A 17 15.57 -12.45 9.20
C TYR A 17 14.71 -12.49 10.48
N GLY A 18 14.00 -13.59 10.73
CA GLY A 18 13.22 -13.80 11.96
C GLY A 18 14.10 -13.77 13.21
N LEU A 19 15.22 -14.48 13.19
CA LEU A 19 16.21 -14.48 14.28
C LEU A 19 16.74 -13.08 14.58
N TRP A 20 17.09 -12.31 13.55
CA TRP A 20 17.53 -10.92 13.74
C TRP A 20 16.46 -10.04 14.38
N ARG A 21 15.19 -10.19 13.97
CA ARG A 21 14.06 -9.46 14.58
C ARG A 21 13.91 -9.77 16.07
N LEU A 22 14.15 -11.01 16.48
CA LEU A 22 14.12 -11.44 17.88
C LEU A 22 15.33 -10.94 18.68
N LEU A 23 16.52 -10.94 18.08
CA LEU A 23 17.76 -10.53 18.74
C LEU A 23 17.83 -9.01 18.98
N LYS A 24 17.27 -8.21 18.07
CA LYS A 24 17.33 -6.74 18.12
C LYS A 24 16.87 -6.13 19.47
N PRO A 25 15.67 -6.44 20.00
CA PRO A 25 15.23 -5.87 21.28
C PRO A 25 16.07 -6.34 22.47
N LEU A 26 16.60 -7.57 22.45
CA LEU A 26 17.45 -8.10 23.51
C LEU A 26 18.80 -7.37 23.59
N LEU A 27 19.45 -7.18 22.43
CA LEU A 27 20.70 -6.41 22.35
C LEU A 27 20.48 -4.95 22.75
N LEU A 28 19.37 -4.35 22.31
CA LEU A 28 19.03 -2.99 22.69
C LEU A 28 18.77 -2.86 24.20
N GLY A 29 18.06 -3.81 24.81
CA GLY A 29 17.80 -3.84 26.25
C GLY A 29 19.08 -4.00 27.07
N TYR A 30 19.99 -4.88 26.64
CA TYR A 30 21.30 -5.03 27.28
C TYR A 30 22.14 -3.76 27.16
N LEU A 31 22.20 -3.15 25.97
CA LEU A 31 22.92 -1.91 25.75
C LEU A 31 22.38 -0.79 26.66
N LEU A 32 21.06 -0.67 26.76
CA LEU A 32 20.42 0.32 27.63
C LEU A 32 20.78 0.10 29.11
N SER A 33 20.74 -1.15 29.58
CA SER A 33 21.15 -1.51 30.95
C SER A 33 22.62 -1.16 31.22
N SER A 34 23.51 -1.49 30.28
CA SER A 34 24.94 -1.15 30.38
C SER A 34 25.21 0.35 30.38
N LEU A 35 24.34 1.16 29.76
CA LEU A 35 24.47 2.62 29.73
C LEU A 35 23.88 3.29 30.98
N MET A 36 22.97 2.62 31.70
CA MET A 36 22.39 3.12 32.95
C MET A 36 23.26 2.81 34.19
N GLU A 37 24.29 1.98 34.06
CA GLU A 37 25.26 1.74 35.13
C GLU A 37 26.21 2.95 35.31
N PRO A 38 26.67 3.23 36.55
CA PRO A 38 27.45 4.42 36.87
C PRO A 38 28.84 4.51 36.20
N ASP A 39 29.38 3.41 35.64
CA ASP A 39 30.66 3.36 34.91
C ASP A 39 30.49 2.75 33.49
N PRO A 40 29.90 3.47 32.52
CA PRO A 40 29.54 2.91 31.21
C PRO A 40 30.75 2.51 30.33
N HIS A 41 31.93 3.08 30.58
CA HIS A 41 33.11 2.89 29.73
C HIS A 41 33.98 1.66 30.09
N LYS A 42 33.72 0.96 31.19
CA LYS A 42 34.59 -0.15 31.66
C LYS A 42 34.31 -1.50 31.01
N LYS A 43 33.17 -1.69 30.34
CA LYS A 43 32.77 -2.98 29.76
C LYS A 43 32.98 -3.00 28.23
N PRO A 44 34.03 -3.67 27.70
CA PRO A 44 34.23 -3.78 26.25
C PRO A 44 33.09 -4.51 25.51
N ILE A 45 32.26 -5.23 26.26
CA ILE A 45 31.09 -5.97 25.76
C ILE A 45 30.02 -5.02 25.18
N SER A 46 29.89 -3.78 25.69
CA SER A 46 28.90 -2.81 25.19
C SER A 46 29.20 -2.35 23.76
N TYR A 47 30.47 -2.09 23.44
CA TYR A 47 30.91 -1.78 22.08
C TYR A 47 30.70 -2.97 21.13
N GLY A 48 30.95 -4.20 21.60
CA GLY A 48 30.66 -5.43 20.87
C GLY A 48 29.17 -5.57 20.53
N CYS A 49 28.26 -5.26 21.47
CA CYS A 49 26.83 -5.27 21.22
C CYS A 49 26.41 -4.28 20.12
N VAL A 50 26.98 -3.07 20.09
CA VAL A 50 26.68 -2.07 19.04
C VAL A 50 27.13 -2.58 17.66
N ILE A 51 28.31 -3.18 17.57
CA ILE A 51 28.82 -3.75 16.31
C ILE A 51 27.93 -4.91 15.84
N ILE A 52 27.56 -5.81 16.75
CA ILE A 52 26.64 -6.92 16.45
C ILE A 52 25.28 -6.39 16.00
N MET A 53 24.79 -5.30 16.60
CA MET A 53 23.53 -4.69 16.19
C MET A 53 23.61 -4.12 14.77
N GLY A 54 24.71 -3.44 14.42
CA GLY A 54 24.93 -2.92 13.06
C GLY A 54 25.05 -4.02 12.01
N LEU A 55 25.91 -5.01 12.26
CA LEU A 55 26.11 -6.15 11.37
C LEU A 55 24.84 -7.00 11.23
N GLY A 56 24.17 -7.27 12.34
CA GLY A 56 22.90 -8.00 12.35
C GLY A 56 21.81 -7.27 11.57
N ALA A 57 21.75 -5.94 11.64
CA ALA A 57 20.82 -5.13 10.83
C ALA A 57 21.09 -5.28 9.33
N LEU A 58 22.35 -5.25 8.92
CA LEU A 58 22.74 -5.47 7.53
C LEU A 58 22.38 -6.89 7.07
N ILE A 59 22.72 -7.91 7.85
CA ILE A 59 22.39 -9.31 7.53
C ILE A 59 20.88 -9.51 7.43
N GLY A 60 20.12 -8.99 8.40
CA GLY A 60 18.66 -9.11 8.42
C GLY A 60 18.01 -8.41 7.22
N THR A 61 18.45 -7.19 6.88
CA THR A 61 17.91 -6.45 5.73
C THR A 61 18.25 -7.12 4.40
N ILE A 62 19.49 -7.59 4.21
CA ILE A 62 19.89 -8.35 3.02
C ILE A 62 19.07 -9.64 2.90
N SER A 63 18.89 -10.36 4.00
CA SER A 63 18.12 -11.61 4.03
C SER A 63 16.65 -11.38 3.65
N MET A 64 16.01 -10.34 4.21
CA MET A 64 14.64 -9.96 3.85
C MET A 64 14.52 -9.62 2.35
N ARG A 65 15.46 -8.82 1.82
CA ARG A 65 15.46 -8.42 0.42
C ARG A 65 15.71 -9.59 -0.52
N HIS A 66 16.63 -10.49 -0.17
CA HIS A 66 16.92 -11.68 -0.96
C HIS A 66 15.70 -12.60 -1.03
N SER A 67 15.06 -12.87 0.11
CA SER A 67 13.85 -13.70 0.16
C SER A 67 12.67 -13.08 -0.61
N SER A 68 12.49 -11.75 -0.51
CA SER A 68 11.50 -11.03 -1.30
C SER A 68 11.75 -11.18 -2.80
N TYR A 69 12.98 -10.96 -3.26
CA TYR A 69 13.34 -11.09 -4.66
C TYR A 69 13.10 -12.52 -5.19
N ARG A 70 13.52 -13.54 -4.43
CA ARG A 70 13.29 -14.94 -4.79
C ARG A 70 11.80 -15.28 -4.85
N SER A 71 11.02 -14.77 -3.91
CA SER A 71 9.57 -14.94 -3.90
C SER A 71 8.90 -14.33 -5.14
N ASP A 72 9.35 -13.15 -5.57
CA ASP A 72 8.82 -12.48 -6.78
C ASP A 72 9.15 -13.29 -8.05
N VAL A 73 10.39 -13.78 -8.18
CA VAL A 73 10.79 -14.62 -9.33
C VAL A 73 9.96 -15.91 -9.38
N LEU A 74 9.70 -16.54 -8.23
CA LEU A 74 8.85 -17.71 -8.16
C LEU A 74 7.39 -17.40 -8.47
N GLY A 75 6.88 -16.24 -8.04
CA GLY A 75 5.54 -15.76 -8.40
C GLY A 75 5.36 -15.63 -9.91
N ILE A 76 6.35 -15.04 -10.58
CA ILE A 76 6.39 -14.94 -12.05
C ILE A 76 6.43 -16.34 -12.68
N GLY A 77 7.26 -17.24 -12.15
CA GLY A 77 7.36 -18.62 -12.63
C GLY A 77 6.04 -19.39 -12.52
N VAL A 78 5.37 -19.34 -11.36
CA VAL A 78 4.09 -20.00 -11.13
C VAL A 78 2.99 -19.42 -12.02
N SER A 79 2.92 -18.09 -12.12
CA SER A 79 1.96 -17.42 -12.99
C SER A 79 2.15 -17.79 -14.47
N SER A 80 3.39 -17.76 -14.98
CA SER A 80 3.67 -18.13 -16.37
C SER A 80 3.27 -19.58 -16.67
N ALA A 81 3.56 -20.52 -15.76
CA ALA A 81 3.14 -21.91 -15.88
C ALA A 81 1.61 -22.05 -15.85
N LEU A 82 0.92 -21.30 -14.98
CA LEU A 82 -0.54 -21.31 -14.90
C LEU A 82 -1.17 -20.73 -16.17
N LYS A 83 -0.65 -19.61 -16.69
CA LYS A 83 -1.07 -19.03 -17.99
C LYS A 83 -0.93 -20.07 -19.12
N ALA A 84 0.20 -20.77 -19.16
CA ALA A 84 0.44 -21.84 -20.15
C ALA A 84 -0.53 -23.02 -20.01
N LEU A 85 -0.80 -23.48 -18.79
CA LEU A 85 -1.76 -24.56 -18.50
C LEU A 85 -3.19 -24.18 -18.87
N ILE A 86 -3.63 -22.98 -18.50
CA ILE A 86 -4.97 -22.46 -18.85
C ILE A 86 -5.09 -22.35 -20.37
N TYR A 87 -4.08 -21.78 -21.05
CA TYR A 87 -4.08 -21.66 -22.50
C TYR A 87 -4.15 -23.02 -23.19
N ARG A 88 -3.38 -24.01 -22.70
CA ARG A 88 -3.41 -25.38 -23.21
C ARG A 88 -4.79 -26.02 -23.06
N LYS A 89 -5.39 -25.94 -21.87
CA LYS A 89 -6.75 -26.47 -21.62
C LYS A 89 -7.81 -25.77 -22.47
N TRP A 90 -7.70 -24.45 -22.62
CA TRP A 90 -8.61 -23.68 -23.48
C TRP A 90 -8.49 -24.12 -24.94
N LYS A 91 -7.26 -24.30 -25.43
CA LYS A 91 -7.00 -24.78 -26.79
C LYS A 91 -7.54 -26.19 -27.02
N GLU A 92 -7.32 -27.11 -26.08
CA GLU A 92 -7.88 -28.48 -26.13
C GLU A 92 -9.41 -28.45 -26.19
N LYS A 93 -10.07 -27.64 -25.36
CA LYS A 93 -11.53 -27.43 -25.39
C LYS A 93 -12.00 -26.83 -26.72
N LEU A 94 -11.23 -25.89 -27.28
CA LEU A 94 -11.53 -25.26 -28.57
C LEU A 94 -11.43 -26.25 -29.73
N ASP A 95 -10.44 -27.13 -29.71
CA ASP A 95 -10.22 -28.15 -30.74
C ASP A 95 -11.35 -29.21 -30.73
N VAL A 96 -11.88 -29.58 -29.55
CA VAL A 96 -13.09 -30.42 -29.43
C VAL A 96 -14.33 -29.71 -29.99
N LEU A 97 -14.47 -28.40 -29.78
CA LEU A 97 -15.62 -27.61 -30.23
C LEU A 97 -15.58 -27.23 -31.72
N LYS A 98 -14.44 -27.39 -32.42
CA LYS A 98 -14.34 -27.15 -33.87
C LYS A 98 -15.21 -28.10 -34.71
N ILE A 99 -15.70 -29.20 -34.14
CA ILE A 99 -16.49 -30.24 -34.83
C ILE A 99 -17.96 -29.78 -35.08
N SER A 100 -18.45 -28.73 -34.42
CA SER A 100 -19.81 -28.20 -34.65
C SER A 100 -19.79 -26.75 -35.14
N THR A 101 -20.16 -26.55 -36.40
CA THR A 101 -20.21 -25.23 -37.05
C THR A 101 -21.56 -24.55 -36.76
N CYS A 102 -21.61 -23.62 -35.81
CA CYS A 102 -22.82 -22.80 -35.57
C CYS A 102 -22.45 -21.37 -35.12
N VAL A 103 -23.16 -20.35 -35.61
CA VAL A 103 -22.94 -18.92 -35.31
C VAL A 103 -23.03 -18.60 -33.81
N ARG A 104 -23.84 -19.35 -33.05
CA ARG A 104 -23.94 -19.25 -31.58
C ARG A 104 -22.64 -19.64 -30.87
N ILE A 105 -21.85 -20.54 -31.47
CA ILE A 105 -20.53 -20.96 -30.96
C ILE A 105 -19.49 -19.85 -31.21
N LEU A 106 -19.62 -19.04 -32.26
CA LEU A 106 -18.72 -17.90 -32.50
C LEU A 106 -18.92 -16.77 -31.48
N GLN A 107 -20.17 -16.50 -31.06
CA GLN A 107 -20.44 -15.52 -30.00
C GLN A 107 -19.97 -16.03 -28.62
N LEU A 108 -20.20 -17.32 -28.32
CA LEU A 108 -19.62 -17.96 -27.14
C LEU A 108 -18.08 -17.91 -27.19
N LYS A 109 -17.45 -18.21 -28.33
CA LYS A 109 -15.99 -18.11 -28.50
C LYS A 109 -15.47 -16.71 -28.18
N ARG A 110 -16.13 -15.65 -28.64
CA ARG A 110 -15.70 -14.26 -28.42
C ARG A 110 -15.89 -13.81 -26.96
N ALA A 111 -16.98 -14.23 -26.31
CA ALA A 111 -17.22 -13.98 -24.89
C ALA A 111 -16.26 -14.78 -23.98
N ASP A 112 -16.05 -16.07 -24.27
CA ASP A 112 -15.14 -16.96 -23.54
C ASP A 112 -13.68 -16.51 -23.71
N GLN A 113 -13.31 -15.97 -24.89
CA GLN A 113 -11.99 -15.38 -25.14
C GLN A 113 -11.76 -14.08 -24.34
N SER A 114 -12.78 -13.23 -24.20
CA SER A 114 -12.66 -11.98 -23.41
C SER A 114 -12.53 -12.30 -21.92
N ASN A 115 -13.35 -13.21 -21.41
CA ASN A 115 -13.25 -13.69 -20.03
C ASN A 115 -11.91 -14.38 -19.75
N LEU A 116 -11.37 -15.14 -20.72
CA LEU A 116 -10.05 -15.75 -20.61
C LEU A 116 -8.95 -14.70 -20.51
N ILE A 117 -9.00 -13.66 -21.35
CA ILE A 117 -8.02 -12.56 -21.31
C ILE A 117 -8.10 -11.83 -19.96
N ASP A 118 -9.30 -11.58 -19.44
CA ASP A 118 -9.49 -10.96 -18.13
C ASP A 118 -8.95 -11.86 -16.99
N LEU A 119 -9.22 -13.16 -17.03
CA LEU A 119 -8.68 -14.13 -16.06
C LEU A 119 -7.14 -14.13 -16.08
N LEU A 120 -6.53 -14.18 -17.26
CA LEU A 120 -5.07 -14.22 -17.42
C LEU A 120 -4.39 -12.89 -17.05
N SER A 121 -5.04 -11.76 -17.37
CA SER A 121 -4.47 -10.42 -17.18
C SER A 121 -4.75 -9.81 -15.81
N ASN A 122 -5.79 -10.23 -15.11
CA ASN A 122 -6.16 -9.67 -13.81
C ASN A 122 -5.95 -10.67 -12.67
N ASP A 123 -6.47 -11.89 -12.78
CA ASP A 123 -6.42 -12.84 -11.68
C ASP A 123 -5.10 -13.59 -11.61
N VAL A 124 -4.59 -14.08 -12.74
CA VAL A 124 -3.28 -14.77 -12.78
C VAL A 124 -2.14 -13.78 -12.57
N GLN A 125 -2.26 -12.55 -13.08
CA GLN A 125 -1.26 -11.51 -12.84
C GLN A 125 -1.18 -11.09 -11.36
N ARG A 126 -2.28 -11.17 -10.59
CA ARG A 126 -2.23 -10.92 -9.13
C ARG A 126 -1.39 -11.95 -8.37
N LEU A 127 -1.27 -13.18 -8.88
CA LEU A 127 -0.42 -14.21 -8.30
C LEU A 127 1.08 -13.94 -8.48
N GLU A 128 1.46 -13.10 -9.46
CA GLU A 128 2.86 -12.65 -9.65
C GLU A 128 3.32 -11.69 -8.55
N GLY A 129 2.38 -11.08 -7.82
CA GLY A 129 2.68 -10.14 -6.75
C GLY A 129 3.13 -10.80 -5.45
N GLN A 130 3.11 -10.00 -4.36
CA GLN A 130 3.55 -10.36 -3.01
C GLN A 130 2.84 -11.58 -2.37
N THR A 131 1.91 -12.25 -3.05
CA THR A 131 1.09 -13.33 -2.49
C THR A 131 1.92 -14.51 -1.98
N LEU A 132 2.94 -14.95 -2.73
CA LEU A 132 3.79 -16.07 -2.28
C LEU A 132 4.68 -15.69 -1.10
N MET A 133 5.27 -14.49 -1.13
CA MET A 133 6.04 -13.95 0.00
C MET A 133 5.15 -13.84 1.25
N LEU A 134 3.92 -13.36 1.09
CA LEU A 134 2.96 -13.21 2.18
C LEU A 134 2.63 -14.56 2.81
N ILE A 135 2.33 -15.59 2.02
CA ILE A 135 1.93 -16.91 2.54
C ILE A 135 3.10 -17.60 3.25
N LEU A 136 4.26 -17.71 2.58
CA LEU A 136 5.44 -18.37 3.14
C LEU A 136 5.97 -17.62 4.36
N GLY A 137 6.06 -16.29 4.28
CA GLY A 137 6.51 -15.45 5.39
C GLY A 137 5.55 -15.47 6.58
N SER A 138 4.23 -15.41 6.35
CA SER A 138 3.25 -15.43 7.45
C SER A 138 3.23 -16.77 8.18
N ILE A 139 3.42 -17.89 7.47
CA ILE A 139 3.48 -19.21 8.11
C ILE A 139 4.70 -19.28 9.05
N LEU A 140 5.88 -18.86 8.59
CA LEU A 140 7.10 -18.86 9.40
C LEU A 140 7.02 -17.89 10.58
N ASP A 141 6.46 -16.69 10.38
CA ASP A 141 6.27 -15.73 11.47
C ASP A 141 5.31 -16.29 12.54
N LEU A 142 4.23 -16.98 12.13
CA LEU A 142 3.27 -17.60 13.04
C LEU A 142 3.86 -18.75 13.84
N THR A 143 4.77 -19.54 13.25
CA THR A 143 5.34 -20.74 13.90
C THR A 143 6.64 -20.49 14.65
N LEU A 144 7.49 -19.55 14.21
CA LEU A 144 8.87 -19.36 14.71
C LEU A 144 9.20 -17.96 15.27
N VAL A 145 8.29 -16.99 15.18
CA VAL A 145 8.55 -15.65 15.70
C VAL A 145 7.56 -15.30 16.81
N ILE A 146 6.27 -15.50 16.55
CA ILE A 146 5.22 -15.15 17.53
C ILE A 146 5.38 -15.94 18.84
N PRO A 147 5.55 -17.28 18.86
CA PRO A 147 5.69 -18.03 20.11
C PRO A 147 6.89 -17.59 20.95
N GLU A 148 8.05 -17.42 20.30
CA GLU A 148 9.31 -17.00 20.93
C GLU A 148 9.19 -15.59 21.52
N THR A 149 8.53 -14.66 20.81
CA THR A 149 8.26 -13.33 21.37
C THR A 149 7.35 -13.39 22.59
N ILE A 150 6.34 -14.26 22.61
CA ILE A 150 5.46 -14.43 23.77
C ILE A 150 6.25 -14.98 24.96
N VAL A 151 7.10 -16.00 24.73
CA VAL A 151 7.99 -16.56 25.77
C VAL A 151 8.91 -15.49 26.34
N PHE A 152 9.55 -14.68 25.49
CA PHE A 152 10.40 -13.58 25.95
C PHE A 152 9.61 -12.53 26.73
N LEU A 153 8.42 -12.12 26.25
CA LEU A 153 7.59 -11.15 26.96
C LEU A 153 7.19 -11.63 28.35
N VAL A 154 6.79 -12.90 28.49
CA VAL A 154 6.42 -13.48 29.79
C VAL A 154 7.64 -13.59 30.71
N ASN A 155 8.82 -13.92 30.18
CA ASN A 155 10.04 -14.03 30.99
C ASN A 155 10.56 -12.66 31.49
N PHE A 156 10.51 -11.61 30.67
CA PHE A 156 11.05 -10.29 31.02
C PHE A 156 10.06 -9.40 31.78
N ILE A 157 8.78 -9.42 31.40
CA ILE A 157 7.75 -8.52 31.97
C ILE A 157 6.83 -9.28 32.93
N GLY A 158 6.67 -10.59 32.76
CA GLY A 158 5.71 -11.41 33.50
C GLY A 158 4.39 -11.59 32.77
N TRP A 159 3.42 -12.21 33.44
CA TRP A 159 2.09 -12.53 32.88
C TRP A 159 1.31 -11.29 32.42
N GLN A 160 1.64 -10.11 32.94
CA GLN A 160 1.02 -8.83 32.57
C GLN A 160 1.14 -8.54 31.07
N ALA A 161 2.23 -8.97 30.41
CA ALA A 161 2.42 -8.77 28.98
C ALA A 161 1.39 -9.52 28.11
N LEU A 162 0.78 -10.59 28.64
CA LEU A 162 -0.26 -11.35 27.91
C LEU A 162 -1.52 -10.51 27.69
N MET A 163 -1.80 -9.50 28.52
CA MET A 163 -2.94 -8.60 28.29
C MET A 163 -2.81 -7.85 26.96
N GLY A 164 -1.59 -7.43 26.60
CA GLY A 164 -1.31 -6.82 25.30
C GLY A 164 -1.50 -7.79 24.14
N VAL A 165 -1.05 -9.04 24.30
CA VAL A 165 -1.22 -10.11 23.30
C VAL A 165 -2.70 -10.41 23.06
N ILE A 166 -3.50 -10.52 24.13
CA ILE A 166 -4.96 -10.71 24.05
C ILE A 166 -5.62 -9.54 23.31
N CYS A 167 -5.24 -8.29 23.59
CA CYS A 167 -5.76 -7.12 22.86
C CYS A 167 -5.44 -7.19 21.37
N LEU A 168 -4.24 -7.62 20.98
CA LEU A 168 -3.85 -7.79 19.57
C LEU A 168 -4.71 -8.87 18.88
N PHE A 169 -5.02 -9.97 19.57
CA PHE A 169 -5.93 -11.00 19.05
C PHE A 169 -7.35 -10.49 18.80
N PHE A 170 -7.87 -9.59 19.62
CA PHE A 170 -9.17 -8.93 19.37
C PHE A 170 -9.11 -7.87 18.26
N LEU A 171 -7.95 -7.27 18.02
CA LEU A 171 -7.73 -6.29 16.97
C LEU A 171 -7.87 -6.90 15.56
N VAL A 172 -7.47 -8.16 15.38
CA VAL A 172 -7.57 -8.90 14.09
C VAL A 172 -9.02 -9.05 13.60
N PRO A 173 -9.96 -9.67 14.36
CA PRO A 173 -11.36 -9.77 13.95
C PRO A 173 -12.03 -8.39 13.86
N TYR A 174 -11.59 -7.41 14.66
CA TYR A 174 -12.04 -6.02 14.52
C TYR A 174 -11.69 -5.44 13.15
N PHE A 175 -10.43 -5.57 12.70
CA PHE A 175 -10.04 -5.14 11.35
C PHE A 175 -10.71 -5.96 10.25
N ALA A 176 -10.91 -7.26 10.44
CA ALA A 176 -11.63 -8.11 9.49
C ALA A 176 -13.10 -7.65 9.35
N ALA A 177 -13.77 -7.36 10.46
CA ALA A 177 -15.11 -6.78 10.46
C ALA A 177 -15.12 -5.42 9.75
N LEU A 178 -14.24 -4.49 10.12
CA LEU A 178 -14.12 -3.20 9.42
C LEU A 178 -13.93 -3.36 7.90
N SER A 179 -13.08 -4.30 7.47
CA SER A 179 -12.84 -4.58 6.06
C SER A 179 -14.08 -5.11 5.34
N SER A 180 -14.88 -5.96 6.00
CA SER A 180 -16.10 -6.52 5.43
C SER A 180 -17.23 -5.49 5.36
N LEU A 181 -17.33 -4.60 6.36
CA LEU A 181 -18.21 -3.43 6.31
C LEU A 181 -17.87 -2.53 5.11
N CYS A 182 -16.59 -2.36 4.80
CA CYS A 182 -16.14 -1.57 3.64
C CYS A 182 -16.39 -2.28 2.28
N ALA A 183 -16.59 -3.60 2.26
CA ALA A 183 -16.77 -4.36 1.03
C ALA A 183 -18.12 -4.07 0.33
N THR A 184 -19.20 -3.91 1.11
CA THR A 184 -20.56 -3.66 0.55
C THR A 184 -20.65 -2.33 -0.19
N PRO A 185 -20.20 -1.20 0.40
CA PRO A 185 -20.01 0.05 -0.33
C PRO A 185 -19.18 -0.05 -1.59
N ARG A 186 -18.04 -0.78 -1.53
CA ARG A 186 -17.13 -0.94 -2.67
C ARG A 186 -17.82 -1.62 -3.84
N ARG A 187 -18.66 -2.64 -3.57
CA ARG A 187 -19.49 -3.29 -4.59
C ARG A 187 -20.51 -2.34 -5.21
N ARG A 188 -21.19 -1.51 -4.40
CA ARG A 188 -22.13 -0.49 -4.92
C ARG A 188 -21.43 0.56 -5.78
N ALA A 189 -20.26 1.04 -5.35
CA ALA A 189 -19.44 1.99 -6.11
C ALA A 189 -18.94 1.42 -7.44
N ALA A 190 -18.57 0.12 -7.46
CA ALA A 190 -18.22 -0.60 -8.68
C ALA A 190 -19.41 -0.63 -9.66
N ALA A 191 -20.61 -0.97 -9.19
CA ALA A 191 -21.80 -1.01 -10.04
C ALA A 191 -22.16 0.35 -10.69
N VAL A 192 -21.91 1.48 -10.01
CA VAL A 192 -22.09 2.82 -10.61
C VAL A 192 -21.00 3.10 -11.66
N SER A 193 -19.76 2.68 -11.40
CA SER A 193 -18.65 2.81 -12.35
C SER A 193 -18.89 1.99 -13.63
N ASP A 194 -19.48 0.81 -13.49
CA ASP A 194 -19.89 -0.04 -14.62
C ASP A 194 -20.98 0.63 -15.46
N ARG A 195 -21.97 1.27 -14.81
CA ARG A 195 -23.00 2.06 -15.51
C ARG A 195 -22.39 3.22 -16.30
N ARG A 196 -21.40 3.93 -15.73
CA ARG A 196 -20.67 4.99 -16.45
C ARG A 196 -19.93 4.44 -17.66
N PHE A 197 -19.19 3.35 -17.48
CA PHE A 197 -18.43 2.72 -18.56
C PHE A 197 -19.35 2.24 -19.70
N SER A 198 -20.50 1.63 -19.35
CA SER A 198 -21.53 1.24 -20.32
C SER A 198 -22.08 2.44 -21.10
N LEU A 199 -22.40 3.55 -20.41
CA LEU A 199 -22.85 4.78 -21.08
C LEU A 199 -21.77 5.34 -22.01
N LEU A 200 -20.51 5.40 -21.56
CA LEU A 200 -19.38 5.85 -22.37
C LEU A 200 -19.21 4.98 -23.62
N ASN A 201 -19.39 3.66 -23.49
CA ASN A 201 -19.34 2.76 -24.64
C ASN A 201 -20.44 3.07 -25.66
N GLN A 202 -21.67 3.31 -25.21
CA GLN A 202 -22.79 3.70 -26.07
C GLN A 202 -22.51 5.03 -26.78
N VAL A 203 -22.01 6.02 -26.05
CA VAL A 203 -21.70 7.35 -26.58
C VAL A 203 -20.58 7.29 -27.61
N ILE A 204 -19.49 6.59 -27.32
CA ILE A 204 -18.34 6.49 -28.25
C ILE A 204 -18.70 5.63 -29.47
N SER A 205 -19.47 4.55 -29.30
CA SER A 205 -19.95 3.74 -30.42
C SER A 205 -20.93 4.49 -31.33
N GLY A 206 -21.76 5.35 -30.74
CA GLY A 206 -22.74 6.18 -31.45
C GLY A 206 -22.26 7.58 -31.79
N ILE A 207 -20.96 7.87 -31.68
CA ILE A 207 -20.42 9.25 -31.68
C ILE A 207 -20.77 10.04 -32.95
N ARG A 208 -20.87 9.37 -34.10
CA ARG A 208 -21.20 10.02 -35.38
C ARG A 208 -22.60 10.62 -35.35
N ALA A 209 -23.59 9.87 -34.86
CA ALA A 209 -24.97 10.35 -34.73
C ALA A 209 -25.07 11.50 -33.71
N ILE A 210 -24.32 11.40 -32.60
CA ILE A 210 -24.28 12.44 -31.58
C ILE A 210 -23.74 13.75 -32.17
N LYS A 211 -22.65 13.68 -32.94
CA LYS A 211 -22.05 14.85 -33.61
C LYS A 211 -22.94 15.46 -34.68
N THR A 212 -23.62 14.64 -35.49
CA THR A 212 -24.53 15.15 -36.53
C THR A 212 -25.73 15.89 -35.96
N HIS A 213 -26.15 15.55 -34.74
CA HIS A 213 -27.27 16.20 -34.05
C HIS A 213 -26.83 17.24 -33.02
N ALA A 214 -25.53 17.51 -32.87
CA ALA A 214 -24.97 18.41 -31.86
C ALA A 214 -25.39 18.07 -30.41
N TRP A 215 -25.51 16.77 -30.09
CA TRP A 215 -25.95 16.28 -28.77
C TRP A 215 -24.80 16.11 -27.75
N GLU A 216 -23.59 16.59 -28.05
CA GLU A 216 -22.42 16.40 -27.18
C GLU A 216 -22.65 16.93 -25.76
N ASP A 217 -23.22 18.12 -25.62
CA ASP A 217 -23.44 18.75 -24.32
C ASP A 217 -24.47 18.01 -23.46
N GLU A 218 -25.50 17.44 -24.09
CA GLU A 218 -26.53 16.67 -23.38
C GLU A 218 -25.94 15.36 -22.83
N PHE A 219 -25.17 14.64 -23.66
CA PHE A 219 -24.47 13.43 -23.23
C PHE A 219 -23.37 13.73 -22.21
N ARG A 220 -22.64 14.85 -22.36
CA ARG A 220 -21.68 15.33 -21.35
C ARG A 220 -22.38 15.56 -20.01
N GLY A 221 -23.53 16.24 -20.00
CA GLY A 221 -24.33 16.46 -18.81
C GLY A 221 -24.78 15.15 -18.16
N LYS A 222 -25.18 14.16 -18.95
CA LYS A 222 -25.55 12.82 -18.48
C LYS A 222 -24.36 12.08 -17.84
N ILE A 223 -23.19 12.10 -18.47
CA ILE A 223 -21.96 11.50 -17.94
C ILE A 223 -21.53 12.20 -16.63
N LYS A 224 -21.58 13.53 -16.60
CA LYS A 224 -21.25 14.34 -15.41
C LYS A 224 -22.17 14.03 -14.23
N ARG A 225 -23.48 13.84 -14.47
CA ARG A 225 -24.44 13.42 -13.43
C ARG A 225 -24.15 12.02 -12.88
N ILE A 226 -23.71 11.08 -13.71
CA ILE A 226 -23.28 9.75 -13.24
C ILE A 226 -22.00 9.89 -12.42
N ARG A 227 -21.02 10.67 -12.88
CA ARG A 227 -19.77 10.93 -12.16
C ARG A 227 -19.99 11.61 -10.80
N SER A 228 -20.93 12.55 -10.69
CA SER A 228 -21.30 13.16 -9.41
C SER A 228 -22.02 12.19 -8.47
N ARG A 229 -22.77 11.21 -9.00
CA ARG A 229 -23.32 10.10 -8.21
C ARG A 229 -22.24 9.14 -7.76
N GLU A 230 -21.22 8.88 -8.59
CA GLU A 230 -20.02 8.16 -8.16
C GLU A 230 -19.30 8.91 -7.03
N ARG A 231 -19.16 10.25 -7.10
CA ARG A 231 -18.64 11.08 -6.01
C ARG A 231 -19.44 10.89 -4.73
N CYS A 232 -20.77 11.06 -4.80
CA CYS A 232 -21.62 10.95 -3.61
C CYS A 232 -21.51 9.53 -3.00
N GLY A 233 -21.49 8.49 -3.84
CA GLY A 233 -21.19 7.12 -3.41
C GLY A 233 -19.76 6.94 -2.87
N LYS A 234 -18.75 7.62 -3.42
CA LYS A 234 -17.33 7.57 -3.01
C LYS A 234 -16.98 8.46 -1.82
N ILE A 235 -17.90 9.32 -1.36
CA ILE A 235 -17.74 10.17 -0.17
C ILE A 235 -18.65 9.67 0.96
N PHE A 236 -19.87 9.24 0.64
CA PHE A 236 -20.90 8.91 1.62
C PHE A 236 -21.04 7.39 1.88
N ILE A 237 -20.62 6.55 0.92
CA ILE A 237 -20.83 5.09 0.97
C ILE A 237 -19.49 4.37 1.05
N ALA A 238 -18.54 4.64 0.16
CA ALA A 238 -17.12 4.39 0.37
C ALA A 238 -16.55 5.68 0.99
N ASN A 239 -15.78 5.72 2.08
CA ASN A 239 -15.08 4.63 2.71
C ASN A 239 -14.65 5.07 4.12
N PRO A 240 -15.30 4.61 5.21
CA PRO A 240 -14.63 4.63 6.51
C PRO A 240 -13.28 3.92 6.38
N GLY A 241 -13.14 2.87 5.55
CA GLY A 241 -11.87 2.19 5.29
C GLY A 241 -10.75 3.05 4.68
N ARG A 242 -10.97 3.81 3.59
CA ARG A 242 -9.93 4.70 3.00
C ARG A 242 -9.71 5.91 3.88
N PHE A 243 -10.75 6.41 4.55
CA PHE A 243 -10.59 7.47 5.53
C PHE A 243 -9.73 6.97 6.71
N ILE A 244 -10.00 5.78 7.23
CA ILE A 244 -9.25 5.10 8.30
C ILE A 244 -7.83 4.77 7.82
N GLU A 245 -7.62 4.19 6.64
CA GLU A 245 -6.30 3.94 6.06
C GLU A 245 -5.51 5.24 5.96
N CYS A 246 -6.09 6.28 5.34
CA CYS A 246 -5.48 7.59 5.21
C CYS A 246 -5.22 8.26 6.57
N PHE A 247 -6.10 8.05 7.54
CA PHE A 247 -6.01 8.59 8.89
C PHE A 247 -4.92 7.88 9.71
N LEU A 248 -4.88 6.54 9.69
CA LEU A 248 -3.88 5.70 10.35
C LEU A 248 -2.48 5.92 9.76
N GLU A 249 -2.37 6.02 8.43
CA GLU A 249 -1.11 6.37 7.76
C GLU A 249 -0.62 7.75 8.22
N GLN A 250 -1.53 8.72 8.36
CA GLN A 250 -1.21 10.09 8.76
C GLN A 250 -0.96 10.29 10.26
N LEU A 251 -1.46 9.40 11.12
CA LEU A 251 -1.28 9.47 12.57
C LEU A 251 0.19 9.39 12.99
N ARG A 252 1.02 8.62 12.25
CA ARG A 252 2.45 8.45 12.56
C ARG A 252 3.25 9.74 12.67
N MET A 253 2.89 10.78 11.93
CA MET A 253 3.61 12.06 11.94
C MET A 253 3.18 12.99 13.07
N ILE A 254 1.93 12.86 13.51
CA ILE A 254 1.33 13.76 14.50
C ILE A 254 1.70 13.31 15.92
N ILE A 255 1.96 12.01 16.12
CA ILE A 255 2.37 11.45 17.41
C ILE A 255 3.74 12.00 17.89
N VAL A 256 4.52 12.64 17.00
CA VAL A 256 5.76 13.34 17.36
C VAL A 256 5.53 14.41 18.45
N SER A 257 4.38 15.09 18.45
CA SER A 257 4.07 16.11 19.47
C SER A 257 3.85 15.49 20.86
N PRO A 258 2.97 14.48 21.04
CA PRO A 258 2.87 13.75 22.29
C PRO A 258 4.19 13.10 22.73
N ASP A 259 4.96 12.54 21.79
CA ASP A 259 6.24 11.89 22.09
C ASP A 259 7.30 12.89 22.58
N PHE A 260 7.38 14.06 21.96
CA PHE A 260 8.26 15.15 22.40
C PHE A 260 7.87 15.69 23.77
N TRP A 261 6.56 15.80 24.05
CA TRP A 261 6.09 16.18 25.39
C TRP A 261 6.45 15.12 26.43
N LEU A 262 6.30 13.84 26.08
CA LEU A 262 6.74 12.73 26.93
C LEU A 262 8.24 12.78 27.22
N SER A 263 9.08 13.05 26.22
CA SER A 263 10.53 13.14 26.46
C SER A 263 10.86 14.26 27.45
N SER A 264 10.25 15.44 27.31
CA SER A 264 10.44 16.54 28.25
C SER A 264 9.90 16.20 29.65
N LEU A 265 8.76 15.50 29.74
CA LEU A 265 8.21 15.05 31.02
C LEU A 265 9.11 14.01 31.71
N THR A 266 9.88 13.23 30.96
CA THR A 266 10.75 12.19 31.51
C THR A 266 11.95 12.79 32.25
N GLU A 267 12.35 14.03 31.90
CA GLU A 267 13.44 14.78 32.56
C GLU A 267 13.00 15.45 33.88
N GLU A 268 11.69 15.58 34.10
CA GLU A 268 11.11 16.22 35.28
C GLU A 268 11.07 15.31 36.52
N SER A 269 10.95 15.91 37.71
CA SER A 269 10.89 15.17 38.97
C SER A 269 9.68 14.22 39.05
N GLN A 270 9.81 13.08 39.73
CA GLN A 270 8.75 12.05 39.82
C GLN A 270 7.40 12.57 40.37
N LYS A 271 7.43 13.64 41.18
CA LYS A 271 6.23 14.32 41.69
C LYS A 271 5.54 15.16 40.60
N ASN A 272 6.31 15.86 39.78
CA ASN A 272 5.81 16.62 38.63
C ASN A 272 5.33 15.71 37.50
N GLN A 273 5.96 14.55 37.29
CA GLN A 273 5.52 13.55 36.32
C GLN A 273 4.08 13.06 36.58
N LYS A 274 3.70 12.92 37.85
CA LYS A 274 2.36 12.48 38.28
C LYS A 274 1.39 13.64 38.51
N ASP A 275 1.81 14.88 38.26
CA ASP A 275 0.92 16.01 38.46
C ASP A 275 -0.26 15.95 37.47
N LYS A 276 -1.45 16.28 37.99
CA LYS A 276 -2.70 16.20 37.21
C LYS A 276 -2.64 17.14 36.00
N THR A 277 -1.97 18.29 36.12
CA THR A 277 -1.83 19.28 35.05
C THR A 277 -1.07 18.71 33.86
N ASN A 278 0.04 18.02 34.10
CA ASN A 278 0.87 17.44 33.04
C ASN A 278 0.17 16.30 32.30
N LEU A 279 -0.60 15.48 33.02
CA LEU A 279 -1.44 14.45 32.43
C LEU A 279 -2.58 15.03 31.58
N ILE A 280 -3.18 16.16 32.01
CA ILE A 280 -4.20 16.87 31.24
C ILE A 280 -3.60 17.45 29.96
N ILE A 281 -2.43 18.10 30.04
CA ILE A 281 -1.74 18.64 28.86
C ILE A 281 -1.44 17.53 27.85
N PHE A 282 -0.90 16.40 28.32
CA PHE A 282 -0.64 15.24 27.47
C PHE A 282 -1.91 14.69 26.80
N GLY A 283 -3.00 14.55 27.57
CA GLY A 283 -4.30 14.15 27.05
C GLY A 283 -4.84 15.11 25.98
N CYS A 284 -4.73 16.42 26.22
CA CYS A 284 -5.11 17.45 25.25
C CYS A 284 -4.27 17.39 23.98
N LEU A 285 -2.96 17.14 24.08
CA LEU A 285 -2.08 16.97 22.93
C LEU A 285 -2.46 15.76 22.08
N ILE A 286 -2.82 14.62 22.70
CA ILE A 286 -3.29 13.43 21.99
C ILE A 286 -4.62 13.71 21.27
N ILE A 287 -5.58 14.33 21.97
CA ILE A 287 -6.90 14.62 21.39
C ILE A 287 -6.78 15.64 20.26
N GLY A 288 -6.02 16.72 20.47
CA GLY A 288 -5.77 17.74 19.45
C GLY A 288 -5.06 17.16 18.22
N SER A 289 -4.07 16.31 18.45
CA SER A 289 -3.39 15.52 17.42
C SER A 289 -4.37 14.66 16.61
N PHE A 290 -5.26 13.94 17.28
CA PHE A 290 -6.28 13.10 16.64
C PHE A 290 -7.25 13.93 15.78
N ILE A 291 -7.77 15.05 16.32
CA ILE A 291 -8.69 15.94 15.59
C ILE A 291 -8.00 16.52 14.35
N PHE A 292 -6.75 16.97 14.49
CA PHE A 292 -5.98 17.52 13.37
C PHE A 292 -5.73 16.45 12.30
N ALA A 293 -5.39 15.22 12.69
CA ALA A 293 -5.28 14.09 11.76
C ALA A 293 -6.59 13.85 10.99
N ALA A 294 -7.73 13.91 11.68
CA ALA A 294 -9.05 13.66 11.09
C ALA A 294 -9.43 14.77 10.09
N ALA A 295 -9.20 16.02 10.48
CA ALA A 295 -9.44 17.18 9.62
C ALA A 295 -8.58 17.12 8.34
N ARG A 296 -7.29 16.79 8.46
CA ARG A 296 -6.41 16.63 7.29
C ARG A 296 -6.83 15.48 6.38
N ALA A 297 -7.15 14.32 6.93
CA ALA A 297 -7.61 13.16 6.17
C ALA A 297 -8.89 13.51 5.38
N PHE A 298 -9.82 14.25 6.00
CA PHE A 298 -11.05 14.71 5.36
C PHE A 298 -10.79 15.71 4.23
N CYS A 299 -9.97 16.73 4.48
CA CYS A 299 -9.55 17.71 3.48
C CYS A 299 -8.88 17.03 2.27
N PHE A 300 -8.01 16.05 2.52
CA PHE A 300 -7.35 15.31 1.46
C PHE A 300 -8.34 14.50 0.62
N LEU A 301 -9.25 13.77 1.26
CA LEU A 301 -10.26 12.98 0.56
C LEU A 301 -11.15 13.87 -0.32
N GLN A 302 -11.56 15.04 0.18
CA GLN A 302 -12.30 16.01 -0.63
C GLN A 302 -11.50 16.52 -1.82
N ALA A 303 -10.23 16.90 -1.60
CA ALA A 303 -9.36 17.40 -2.67
C ALA A 303 -9.15 16.34 -3.76
N ALA A 304 -8.86 15.09 -3.36
CA ALA A 304 -8.64 13.98 -4.27
C ALA A 304 -9.87 13.72 -5.15
N VAL A 305 -11.07 13.69 -4.56
CA VAL A 305 -12.31 13.45 -5.31
C VAL A 305 -12.61 14.62 -6.26
N ARG A 306 -12.47 15.87 -5.82
CA ARG A 306 -12.67 17.06 -6.67
C ARG A 306 -11.71 17.08 -7.86
N CYS A 307 -10.43 16.77 -7.63
CA CYS A 307 -9.42 16.70 -8.69
C CYS A 307 -9.77 15.62 -9.71
N SER A 308 -10.14 14.43 -9.22
CA SER A 308 -10.51 13.29 -10.04
C SER A 308 -11.71 13.60 -10.97
N GLU A 309 -12.70 14.36 -10.49
CA GLU A 309 -13.84 14.71 -11.35
C GLU A 309 -13.55 15.81 -12.34
N ARG A 310 -12.74 16.81 -11.96
CA ARG A 310 -12.30 17.84 -12.90
C ARG A 310 -11.49 17.23 -14.04
N LEU A 311 -10.61 16.28 -13.72
CA LEU A 311 -9.80 15.60 -14.74
C LEU A 311 -10.68 14.69 -15.61
N HIS A 312 -11.62 13.95 -15.01
CA HIS A 312 -12.61 13.19 -15.77
C HIS A 312 -13.47 14.06 -16.71
N ASP A 313 -13.96 15.22 -16.25
CA ASP A 313 -14.75 16.14 -17.08
C ASP A 313 -13.91 16.64 -18.25
N LYS A 314 -12.65 17.04 -18.01
CA LYS A 314 -11.72 17.42 -19.10
C LYS A 314 -11.50 16.29 -20.11
N MET A 315 -11.29 15.06 -19.65
CA MET A 315 -11.14 13.90 -20.54
C MET A 315 -12.42 13.62 -21.34
N THR A 316 -13.58 13.76 -20.71
CA THR A 316 -14.89 13.54 -21.35
C THR A 316 -15.13 14.58 -22.45
N VAL A 317 -14.86 15.86 -22.15
CA VAL A 317 -14.94 16.97 -23.11
C VAL A 317 -14.02 16.72 -24.30
N ALA A 318 -12.74 16.42 -24.03
CA ALA A 318 -11.75 16.21 -25.08
C ALA A 318 -12.14 15.06 -26.03
N ILE A 319 -12.78 13.99 -25.53
CA ILE A 319 -13.28 12.90 -26.37
C ILE A 319 -14.50 13.35 -27.16
N LEU A 320 -15.48 13.99 -26.52
CA LEU A 320 -16.71 14.41 -27.21
C LEU A 320 -16.44 15.46 -28.29
N GLU A 321 -15.49 16.37 -28.08
CA GLU A 321 -15.11 17.42 -29.04
C GLU A 321 -14.14 16.92 -30.12
N ALA A 322 -13.52 15.74 -29.97
CA ALA A 322 -12.59 15.20 -30.96
C ALA A 322 -13.25 15.07 -32.35
N PRO A 323 -12.53 15.31 -33.45
CA PRO A 323 -13.11 15.23 -34.81
C PRO A 323 -13.58 13.82 -35.13
N ALA A 324 -14.62 13.68 -35.96
CA ALA A 324 -15.15 12.36 -36.36
C ALA A 324 -14.08 11.44 -36.95
N LEU A 325 -13.11 12.01 -37.69
CA LEU A 325 -11.95 11.31 -38.25
C LEU A 325 -11.12 10.56 -37.20
N PHE A 326 -11.03 11.08 -35.96
CA PHE A 326 -10.32 10.41 -34.87
C PHE A 326 -10.93 9.04 -34.56
N PHE A 327 -12.25 8.92 -34.65
CA PHE A 327 -13.00 7.70 -34.37
C PHE A 327 -12.99 6.70 -35.52
N ASP A 328 -12.75 7.17 -36.76
CA ASP A 328 -12.53 6.28 -37.91
C ASP A 328 -11.14 5.63 -37.85
N SER A 329 -10.15 6.36 -37.32
CA SER A 329 -8.76 5.88 -37.17
C SER A 329 -8.53 5.03 -35.92
N ASN A 330 -9.38 5.17 -34.90
CA ASN A 330 -9.22 4.51 -33.60
C ASN A 330 -10.46 3.69 -33.24
N LEU A 331 -10.26 2.38 -33.06
CA LEU A 331 -11.31 1.47 -32.60
C LEU A 331 -11.87 1.94 -31.24
N VAL A 332 -13.21 1.92 -31.12
CA VAL A 332 -13.95 2.29 -29.90
C VAL A 332 -13.39 1.58 -28.66
N GLY A 333 -13.11 0.28 -28.77
CA GLY A 333 -12.55 -0.51 -27.67
C GLY A 333 -11.19 0.01 -27.18
N ARG A 334 -10.35 0.55 -28.07
CA ARG A 334 -9.04 1.14 -27.69
C ARG A 334 -9.23 2.44 -26.89
N ILE A 335 -10.13 3.31 -27.34
CA ILE A 335 -10.45 4.57 -26.67
C ILE A 335 -11.02 4.28 -25.28
N LEU A 336 -11.98 3.35 -25.21
CA LEU A 336 -12.66 2.99 -23.97
C LEU A 336 -11.72 2.32 -22.96
N ASN A 337 -10.83 1.43 -23.43
CA ASN A 337 -9.82 0.79 -22.58
C ASN A 337 -8.83 1.83 -22.03
N ARG A 338 -8.36 2.77 -22.87
CA ARG A 338 -7.47 3.86 -22.43
C ARG A 338 -8.16 4.76 -21.40
N PHE A 339 -9.39 5.20 -21.68
CA PHE A 339 -10.16 6.04 -20.77
C PHE A 339 -10.41 5.35 -19.41
N SER A 340 -10.73 4.06 -19.42
CA SER A 340 -10.93 3.27 -18.20
C SER A 340 -9.64 3.12 -17.40
N LYS A 341 -8.54 2.78 -18.06
CA LYS A 341 -7.22 2.65 -17.43
C LYS A 341 -6.77 3.97 -16.79
N ASP A 342 -6.88 5.08 -17.52
CA ASP A 342 -6.50 6.40 -17.03
C ASP A 342 -7.41 6.86 -15.87
N THR A 343 -8.72 6.57 -15.94
CA THR A 343 -9.64 6.80 -14.82
C THR A 343 -9.26 5.96 -13.59
N GLY A 344 -8.93 4.69 -13.78
CA GLY A 344 -8.52 3.78 -12.70
C GLY A 344 -7.23 4.24 -12.02
N CYS A 345 -6.22 4.63 -12.80
CA CYS A 345 -4.99 5.21 -12.26
C CYS A 345 -5.26 6.49 -11.46
N MET A 346 -6.10 7.38 -11.98
CA MET A 346 -6.48 8.63 -11.31
C MET A 346 -7.25 8.39 -9.99
N ASP A 347 -8.15 7.41 -9.95
CA ASP A 347 -9.05 7.18 -8.81
C ASP A 347 -8.45 6.28 -7.72
N GLU A 348 -7.53 5.39 -8.07
CA GLU A 348 -6.98 4.39 -7.14
C GLU A 348 -5.48 4.56 -6.87
N VAL A 349 -4.68 4.87 -7.88
CA VAL A 349 -3.21 4.89 -7.76
C VAL A 349 -2.73 6.27 -7.33
N LEU A 350 -3.20 7.32 -7.98
CA LEU A 350 -2.72 8.68 -7.78
C LEU A 350 -2.92 9.19 -6.33
N PRO A 351 -4.08 9.01 -5.68
CA PRO A 351 -4.27 9.49 -4.31
C PRO A 351 -3.36 8.78 -3.32
N LYS A 352 -3.16 7.46 -3.49
CA LYS A 352 -2.27 6.66 -2.63
C LYS A 352 -0.81 7.07 -2.80
N ALA A 353 -0.35 7.19 -4.04
CA ALA A 353 1.03 7.60 -4.33
C ALA A 353 1.32 9.02 -3.79
N PHE A 354 0.36 9.93 -3.91
CA PHE A 354 0.51 11.30 -3.43
C PHE A 354 0.50 11.39 -1.91
N LEU A 355 -0.39 10.65 -1.23
CA LEU A 355 -0.37 10.51 0.24
C LEU A 355 0.96 9.95 0.74
N PHE A 356 1.39 8.84 0.15
CA PHE A 356 2.64 8.20 0.50
C PHE A 356 3.84 9.14 0.29
N ALA A 357 3.86 9.90 -0.81
CA ALA A 357 4.91 10.87 -1.09
C ALA A 357 4.94 12.01 -0.06
N ILE A 358 3.79 12.61 0.26
CA ILE A 358 3.70 13.66 1.30
C ILE A 358 4.16 13.10 2.64
N GLN A 359 3.69 11.90 3.01
CA GLN A 359 4.07 11.26 4.25
C GLN A 359 5.58 10.99 4.31
N LEU A 360 6.17 10.50 3.22
CA LEU A 360 7.59 10.21 3.16
C LEU A 360 8.43 11.48 3.31
N VAL A 361 8.05 12.57 2.63
CA VAL A 361 8.75 13.86 2.75
C VAL A 361 8.64 14.40 4.17
N LEU A 362 7.43 14.42 4.74
CA LEU A 362 7.22 14.89 6.11
C LEU A 362 7.98 14.02 7.12
N ALA A 363 7.99 12.69 6.95
CA ALA A 363 8.69 11.75 7.82
C ALA A 363 10.22 11.92 7.75
N MET A 364 10.76 12.16 6.56
CA MET A 364 12.19 12.48 6.44
C MET A 364 12.54 13.78 7.13
N LEU A 365 11.68 14.82 7.01
CA LEU A 365 11.88 16.08 7.72
C LEU A 365 11.83 15.89 9.24
N SER A 366 10.85 15.14 9.78
CA SER A 366 10.78 14.92 11.23
C SER A 366 11.94 14.09 11.76
N SER A 367 12.37 13.05 11.04
CA SER A 367 13.52 12.23 11.45
C SER A 367 14.84 12.99 11.48
N ILE A 368 14.95 14.08 10.71
CA ILE A 368 16.14 14.95 10.72
C ILE A 368 15.98 16.03 11.80
N LEU A 369 14.83 16.72 11.83
CA LEU A 369 14.62 17.87 12.72
C LEU A 369 14.62 17.49 14.21
N VAL A 370 13.92 16.42 14.59
CA VAL A 370 13.76 16.05 16.02
C VAL A 370 15.11 15.72 16.67
N PRO A 371 15.97 14.85 16.09
CA PRO A 371 17.29 14.59 16.66
C PRO A 371 18.23 15.80 16.58
N THR A 372 18.10 16.63 15.55
CA THR A 372 18.95 17.84 15.40
C THR A 372 18.73 18.84 16.53
N VAL A 373 17.50 18.96 17.05
CA VAL A 373 17.22 19.81 18.22
C VAL A 373 17.96 19.30 19.46
N ALA A 374 18.07 17.98 19.63
CA ALA A 374 18.81 17.40 20.76
C ALA A 374 20.34 17.43 20.55
N ASN A 375 20.82 17.25 19.32
CA ASN A 375 22.24 17.27 18.99
C ASN A 375 22.49 17.88 17.59
N PRO A 376 22.95 19.14 17.51
CA PRO A 376 23.23 19.83 16.25
C PRO A 376 24.27 19.13 15.36
N TRP A 377 25.18 18.33 15.94
CA TRP A 377 26.22 17.61 15.18
C TRP A 377 25.64 16.54 14.24
N LEU A 378 24.42 16.05 14.51
CA LEU A 378 23.72 15.11 13.63
C LEU A 378 23.39 15.72 12.26
N LEU A 379 23.34 17.05 12.15
CA LEU A 379 23.15 17.73 10.88
C LEU A 379 24.32 17.45 9.91
N PHE A 380 25.54 17.33 10.44
CA PHE A 380 26.72 17.02 9.64
C PHE A 380 26.65 15.63 9.00
N GLU A 381 26.02 14.66 9.66
CA GLU A 381 25.76 13.31 9.10
C GLU A 381 24.59 13.33 8.10
N ALA A 382 23.55 14.12 8.37
CA ALA A 382 22.35 14.18 7.53
C ALA A 382 22.63 14.75 6.12
N VAL A 383 23.51 15.74 6.01
CA VAL A 383 23.84 16.41 4.72
C VAL A 383 24.43 15.45 3.67
N PRO A 384 25.52 14.69 3.93
CA PRO A 384 26.07 13.76 2.95
C PRO A 384 25.09 12.63 2.61
N MET A 385 24.29 12.16 3.57
CA MET A 385 23.23 11.17 3.32
C MET A 385 22.19 11.73 2.33
N ALA A 386 21.74 12.97 2.52
CA ALA A 386 20.79 13.62 1.62
C ALA A 386 21.38 13.80 0.20
N VAL A 387 22.64 14.20 0.08
CA VAL A 387 23.33 14.31 -1.21
C VAL A 387 23.42 12.96 -1.91
N ALA A 388 23.79 11.90 -1.19
CA ALA A 388 23.84 10.54 -1.73
C ALA A 388 22.47 10.07 -2.24
N VAL A 389 21.40 10.32 -1.48
CA VAL A 389 20.03 10.01 -1.89
C VAL A 389 19.64 10.75 -3.16
N VAL A 390 19.94 12.05 -3.27
CA VAL A 390 19.66 12.84 -4.48
C VAL A 390 20.44 12.30 -5.68
N TYR A 391 21.71 11.97 -5.50
CA TYR A 391 22.54 11.39 -6.56
C TYR A 391 22.01 10.04 -7.05
N ILE A 392 21.73 9.12 -6.13
CA ILE A 392 21.19 7.78 -6.45
C ILE A 392 19.81 7.91 -7.12
N SER A 393 18.94 8.78 -6.61
CA SER A 393 17.60 8.96 -7.17
C SER A 393 17.64 9.57 -8.58
N GLN A 394 18.52 10.54 -8.86
CA GLN A 394 18.73 11.04 -10.21
C GLN A 394 19.23 9.96 -11.17
N TYR A 395 20.16 9.12 -10.72
CA TYR A 395 20.65 7.99 -11.51
C TYR A 395 19.52 7.00 -11.82
N TYR A 396 18.76 6.58 -10.80
CA TYR A 396 17.67 5.60 -10.96
C TYR A 396 16.51 6.15 -11.82
N LEU A 397 16.19 7.43 -11.71
CA LEU A 397 15.16 8.09 -12.52
C LEU A 397 15.52 8.11 -14.00
N LYS A 398 16.80 8.32 -14.35
CA LYS A 398 17.27 8.25 -15.74
C LYS A 398 17.07 6.85 -16.31
N THR A 399 17.51 5.82 -15.60
CA THR A 399 17.36 4.42 -16.03
C THR A 399 15.89 4.00 -16.12
N SER A 400 15.07 4.39 -15.14
CA SER A 400 13.64 4.06 -15.15
C SER A 400 12.88 4.70 -16.31
N ARG A 401 13.28 5.88 -16.77
CA ARG A 401 12.66 6.54 -17.94
C ARG A 401 12.99 5.84 -19.26
N GLN A 402 14.12 5.14 -19.35
CA GLN A 402 14.52 4.39 -20.55
C GLN A 402 13.87 2.99 -20.62
N LEU A 403 13.42 2.46 -19.48
CA LEU A 403 12.76 1.14 -19.36
C LEU A 403 11.24 1.18 -19.61
N LYS A 404 10.63 2.38 -19.64
CA LYS A 404 9.20 2.59 -19.93
C LYS A 404 9.02 3.02 -21.37
#